data_AF-A0A1M7BQW3-F1
#
_entry.id   AF-A0A1M7BQW3-F1
#
_cell.length_a   1.000
_cell.length_b   1.000
_cell.length_c   1.000
_cell.angle_alpha   90.00
_cell.angle_beta   90.00
_cell.angle_gamma   90.00
#
_symmetry.space_group_name_H-M   'P 1'
#
loop_
_entity.id
_entity.type
_entity.pdbx_description
1 polymer ?
#
loop_
_entity_poly.entity_id
_entity_poly.type
_entity_poly.pdbx_seq_one_letter_code
_entity_poly.pdbx_strand_id
1 'polypeptide(L)'
;MAEAGRIFVGTPAARLDPISGEGAPFAIRTAILAAAVLTHDGPAAEAIDYYQQRILTSFLSHLSGCQTFYADAFFLDADWQLELRKSGIARSVLEPVLRTSDGMAPELRLEGLSLVAAKETASG
;
A
#
# COMPACT_ATOMS: atom_id res chain seq x y z
N MET A 1 4.48 7.53 4.03
CA MET A 1 3.64 7.57 5.27
C MET A 1 4.29 8.48 6.29
N ALA A 2 3.51 9.26 7.07
CA ALA A 2 4.00 10.34 7.95
C ALA A 2 5.07 9.91 8.98
N GLU A 3 5.91 10.87 9.40
CA GLU A 3 6.88 10.74 10.51
C GLU A 3 6.77 11.96 11.43
N ALA A 4 7.45 11.96 12.58
CA ALA A 4 7.38 13.06 13.53
C ALA A 4 7.68 14.41 12.85
N GLY A 5 6.68 15.32 12.88
CA GLY A 5 6.78 16.65 12.26
C GLY A 5 6.70 16.69 10.73
N ARG A 6 6.40 15.59 10.04
CA ARG A 6 6.35 15.53 8.57
C ARG A 6 5.22 14.65 8.04
N ILE A 7 4.54 15.15 7.02
CA ILE A 7 3.53 14.42 6.27
C ILE A 7 4.02 14.25 4.83
N PHE A 8 4.23 13.00 4.42
CA PHE A 8 4.66 12.68 3.06
C PHE A 8 3.47 12.57 2.13
N VAL A 9 3.54 13.21 0.95
CA VAL A 9 2.53 13.17 -0.12
C VAL A 9 3.11 12.56 -1.39
N GLY A 10 2.27 12.08 -2.31
CA GLY A 10 2.69 11.50 -3.59
C GLY A 10 3.51 10.22 -3.44
N THR A 11 4.53 10.06 -4.28
CA THR A 11 5.43 8.89 -4.27
C THR A 11 6.08 8.62 -2.90
N PRO A 12 6.52 9.63 -2.12
CA PRO A 12 6.91 9.43 -0.71
C PRO A 12 5.82 8.90 0.22
N ALA A 13 4.54 9.11 -0.09
CA ALA A 13 3.43 8.58 0.71
C ALA A 13 3.29 7.07 0.51
N ALA A 14 3.23 6.65 -0.76
CA ALA A 14 3.28 5.27 -1.22
C ALA A 14 3.75 5.23 -2.69
N ARG A 15 4.48 4.18 -3.08
CA ARG A 15 4.82 3.92 -4.48
C ARG A 15 3.75 3.04 -5.10
N LEU A 16 3.18 3.51 -6.19
CA LEU A 16 2.19 2.78 -6.97
C LEU A 16 2.86 2.16 -8.19
N ASP A 17 2.37 1.01 -8.62
CA ASP A 17 2.70 0.44 -9.91
C ASP A 17 2.15 1.36 -11.02
N PRO A 18 2.93 1.68 -12.06
CA PRO A 18 2.46 2.57 -13.12
C PRO A 18 1.33 1.98 -13.98
N ILE A 19 1.10 0.66 -13.95
CA ILE A 19 0.17 -0.03 -14.85
C ILE A 19 -1.27 0.49 -14.77
N SER A 20 -1.72 0.99 -13.62
CA SER A 20 -3.07 1.55 -13.47
C SER A 20 -3.18 3.03 -13.89
N GLY A 21 -2.06 3.72 -14.11
CA GLY A 21 -2.05 5.16 -14.42
C GLY A 21 -2.47 6.07 -13.26
N GLU A 22 -2.61 5.55 -12.04
CA GLU A 22 -3.18 6.29 -10.91
C GLU A 22 -2.17 7.17 -10.14
N GLY A 23 -0.89 7.19 -10.54
CA GLY A 23 0.16 7.91 -9.81
C GLY A 23 -0.14 9.40 -9.58
N ALA A 24 -0.57 10.12 -10.61
CA ALA A 24 -0.95 11.54 -10.50
C ALA A 24 -2.24 11.76 -9.69
N PRO A 25 -3.36 11.04 -9.97
CA PRO A 25 -4.54 11.07 -9.11
C PRO A 25 -4.25 10.77 -7.63
N PHE A 26 -3.38 9.81 -7.34
CA PHE A 26 -2.98 9.46 -5.98
C PHE A 26 -2.15 10.57 -5.31
N ALA A 27 -1.23 11.20 -6.05
CA ALA A 27 -0.49 12.35 -5.55
C ALA A 27 -1.40 13.52 -5.18
N ILE A 28 -2.39 13.84 -6.02
CA ILE A 28 -3.40 14.87 -5.73
C ILE A 28 -4.22 14.49 -4.49
N ARG A 29 -4.69 13.24 -4.40
CA ARG A 29 -5.43 12.74 -3.24
C ARG A 29 -4.64 12.93 -1.95
N THR A 30 -3.38 12.50 -1.92
CA THR A 30 -2.53 12.63 -0.72
C THR A 30 -2.24 14.08 -0.35
N ALA A 31 -2.09 14.99 -1.33
CA ALA A 31 -1.94 16.41 -1.06
C ALA A 31 -3.20 17.02 -0.41
N ILE A 32 -4.39 16.69 -0.92
CA ILE A 32 -5.68 17.14 -0.34
C ILE A 32 -5.84 16.63 1.09
N LEU A 33 -5.54 15.35 1.32
CA LEU A 33 -5.64 14.76 2.65
C LEU A 33 -4.62 15.35 3.63
N ALA A 34 -3.39 15.61 3.18
CA ALA A 34 -2.38 16.27 4.01
C ALA A 34 -2.80 17.70 4.39
N ALA A 35 -3.40 18.45 3.45
CA ALA A 35 -3.96 19.77 3.75
C ALA A 35 -5.05 19.68 4.84
N ALA A 36 -5.92 18.68 4.77
CA ALA A 36 -6.95 18.46 5.80
C ALA A 36 -6.36 18.14 7.19
N VAL A 37 -5.22 17.44 7.25
CA VAL A 37 -4.49 17.23 8.52
C VAL A 37 -3.97 18.53 9.10
N LEU A 38 -3.42 19.42 8.25
CA LEU A 38 -2.84 20.69 8.69
C LEU A 38 -3.89 21.68 9.21
N THR A 39 -5.14 21.57 8.76
CA THR A 39 -6.26 22.42 9.19
C THR A 39 -7.17 21.76 10.22
N HIS A 40 -6.75 20.62 10.78
CA HIS A 40 -7.56 19.91 11.77
C HIS A 40 -7.44 20.57 13.15
N ASP A 41 -8.57 20.97 13.74
CA ASP A 41 -8.60 21.65 15.04
C ASP A 41 -8.44 20.70 16.25
N GLY A 42 -8.46 19.38 16.01
CA GLY A 42 -8.32 18.35 17.04
C GLY A 42 -6.90 17.80 17.19
N PRO A 43 -6.74 16.67 17.90
CA PRO A 43 -5.44 16.04 18.10
C PRO A 43 -4.76 15.67 16.77
N ALA A 44 -3.51 16.11 16.58
CA ALA A 44 -2.75 15.81 15.36
C ALA A 44 -2.62 14.29 15.11
N ALA A 45 -2.54 13.48 16.18
CA ALA A 45 -2.46 12.03 16.07
C ALA A 45 -3.69 11.41 15.39
N GLU A 46 -4.89 11.92 15.68
CA GLU A 46 -6.15 11.44 15.09
C GLU A 46 -6.23 11.80 13.60
N ALA A 47 -5.87 13.03 13.25
CA ALA A 47 -5.82 13.45 11.86
C ALA A 47 -4.77 12.68 11.04
N ILE A 48 -3.60 12.38 11.64
CA ILE A 48 -2.56 11.55 11.01
C ILE A 48 -3.06 10.12 10.81
N ASP A 49 -3.77 9.54 11.78
CA ASP A 49 -4.35 8.21 11.63
C ASP A 49 -5.36 8.17 10.47
N TYR A 50 -6.27 9.15 10.41
CA TYR A 50 -7.19 9.32 9.29
C TYR A 50 -6.52 9.46 7.93
N TYR A 51 -5.37 10.14 7.87
CA TYR A 51 -4.54 10.25 6.67
C TYR A 51 -3.95 8.90 6.26
N GLN A 52 -3.35 8.19 7.21
CA GLN A 52 -2.71 6.89 7.00
C GLN A 52 -3.70 5.83 6.56
N GLN A 53 -4.87 5.74 7.21
CA GLN A 53 -5.93 4.79 6.85
C GLN A 53 -6.43 5.00 5.42
N ARG A 54 -6.61 6.26 5.00
CA ARG A 54 -7.05 6.60 3.64
C ARG A 54 -6.00 6.27 2.59
N ILE A 55 -4.71 6.49 2.87
CA ILE A 55 -3.63 6.04 1.99
C ILE A 55 -3.65 4.53 1.85
N LEU A 56 -3.69 3.82 2.98
CA LEU A 56 -3.56 2.37 2.97
C LEU A 56 -4.76 1.71 2.29
N THR A 57 -5.98 2.20 2.54
CA THR A 57 -7.18 1.78 1.81
C THR A 57 -7.04 1.99 0.30
N SER A 58 -6.54 3.14 -0.12
CA SER A 58 -6.31 3.45 -1.54
C SER A 58 -5.26 2.53 -2.16
N PHE A 59 -4.19 2.25 -1.41
CA PHE A 59 -3.11 1.39 -1.85
C PHE A 59 -3.56 -0.07 -2.03
N LEU A 60 -4.39 -0.60 -1.13
CA LEU A 60 -4.91 -1.96 -1.29
C LEU A 60 -5.87 -2.08 -2.47
N SER A 61 -6.69 -1.05 -2.72
CA SER A 61 -7.53 -0.98 -3.92
C SER A 61 -6.67 -0.99 -5.19
N HIS A 62 -5.59 -0.19 -5.21
CA HIS A 62 -4.64 -0.14 -6.30
C HIS A 62 -3.97 -1.50 -6.54
N LEU A 63 -3.49 -2.15 -5.47
CA LEU A 63 -2.89 -3.47 -5.55
C LEU A 63 -3.85 -4.50 -6.13
N SER A 64 -5.13 -4.47 -5.73
CA SER A 64 -6.15 -5.35 -6.30
C SER A 64 -6.35 -5.11 -7.80
N GLY A 65 -6.36 -3.86 -8.25
CA GLY A 65 -6.48 -3.54 -9.68
C GLY A 65 -5.26 -4.02 -10.48
N CYS A 66 -4.05 -3.80 -9.95
CA CYS A 66 -2.82 -4.25 -10.58
C CYS A 66 -2.76 -5.78 -10.69
N GLN A 67 -3.20 -6.49 -9.64
CA GLN A 67 -3.31 -7.95 -9.67
C GLN A 67 -4.20 -8.45 -10.81
N THR A 68 -5.32 -7.78 -11.09
CA THR A 68 -6.19 -8.13 -12.21
C THR A 68 -5.47 -7.94 -13.55
N PHE A 69 -4.79 -6.81 -13.77
CA PHE A 69 -4.05 -6.59 -15.01
C PHE A 69 -2.97 -7.64 -15.25
N TYR A 70 -2.22 -8.00 -14.21
CA TYR A 70 -1.18 -9.02 -14.31
C TYR A 70 -1.75 -10.44 -14.44
N ALA A 71 -2.86 -10.75 -13.77
CA ALA A 71 -3.52 -12.05 -13.91
C ALA A 71 -3.99 -12.28 -15.35
N ASP A 72 -4.55 -11.24 -15.98
CA ASP A 72 -4.98 -11.28 -17.38
C ASP A 72 -3.80 -11.41 -18.35
N ALA A 73 -2.71 -10.68 -18.10
CA ALA A 73 -1.52 -10.72 -18.95
C ALA A 73 -0.76 -12.06 -18.88
N PHE A 74 -0.73 -12.70 -17.71
CA PHE A 74 0.04 -13.91 -17.43
C PHE A 74 -0.86 -15.11 -17.11
N PHE A 75 -2.05 -15.19 -17.70
CA PHE A 75 -3.05 -16.21 -17.35
C PHE A 75 -2.59 -17.66 -17.62
N LEU A 76 -1.64 -17.87 -18.55
CA LEU A 76 -1.08 -19.19 -18.88
C LEU A 76 0.19 -19.54 -18.09
N ASP A 77 0.78 -18.58 -17.37
CA ASP A 77 2.06 -18.76 -16.69
C ASP A 77 1.85 -19.16 -15.22
N ALA A 78 2.09 -20.44 -14.91
CA ALA A 78 1.83 -21.00 -13.58
C ALA A 78 2.69 -20.36 -12.47
N ASP A 79 3.92 -19.96 -12.78
CA ASP A 79 4.84 -19.36 -11.82
C ASP A 79 4.40 -17.92 -11.51
N TRP A 80 3.98 -17.18 -12.54
CA TRP A 80 3.38 -15.86 -12.35
C TRP A 80 2.07 -15.93 -11.55
N GLN A 81 1.20 -16.90 -11.84
CA GLN A 81 -0.02 -17.09 -11.07
C GLN A 81 0.29 -17.43 -9.59
N LEU A 82 1.41 -18.10 -9.30
CA LEU A 82 1.85 -18.35 -7.92
C LEU A 82 2.29 -17.06 -7.22
N GLU A 83 3.08 -16.21 -7.88
CA GLU A 83 3.48 -14.91 -7.34
C GLU A 83 2.28 -13.99 -7.07
N LEU A 84 1.31 -13.94 -8.00
CA LEU A 84 0.09 -13.16 -7.80
C LEU A 84 -0.72 -13.64 -6.58
N ARG A 85 -0.81 -14.96 -6.36
CA ARG A 85 -1.43 -15.52 -5.14
C ARG A 85 -0.72 -15.07 -3.86
N LYS A 86 0.62 -15.04 -3.83
CA LYS A 86 1.38 -14.55 -2.66
C LYS A 86 1.05 -13.09 -2.34
N SER A 87 0.99 -12.24 -3.36
CA SER A 87 0.60 -10.83 -3.19
C SER A 87 -0.87 -10.68 -2.74
N GLY A 88 -1.75 -11.58 -3.18
CA GLY A 88 -3.15 -11.66 -2.72
C GLY A 88 -3.28 -12.04 -1.24
N ILE A 89 -2.43 -12.95 -0.75
CA ILE A 89 -2.38 -13.32 0.67
C ILE A 89 -1.96 -12.11 1.52
N ALA A 90 -0.91 -11.39 1.12
CA ALA A 90 -0.48 -10.17 1.82
C ALA A 90 -1.62 -9.13 1.93
N ARG A 91 -2.40 -8.93 0.85
CA ARG A 91 -3.60 -8.09 0.88
C ARG A 91 -4.65 -8.59 1.87
N SER A 92 -4.98 -9.89 1.84
CA SER A 92 -6.00 -10.48 2.73
C SER A 92 -5.65 -10.42 4.22
N VAL A 93 -4.36 -10.32 4.56
CA VAL A 93 -3.89 -10.11 5.94
C VAL A 93 -4.03 -8.64 6.35
N LEU A 94 -3.80 -7.70 5.43
CA LEU A 94 -3.83 -6.27 5.70
C LEU A 94 -5.26 -5.69 5.71
N GLU A 95 -6.18 -6.24 4.93
CA GLU A 95 -7.57 -5.74 4.84
C GLU A 95 -8.37 -5.78 6.15
N PRO A 96 -8.34 -6.87 6.96
CA PRO A 96 -9.08 -6.91 8.22
C PRO A 96 -8.57 -5.90 9.24
N VAL A 97 -7.26 -5.66 9.27
CA VAL A 97 -6.59 -4.71 10.18
C VAL A 97 -7.06 -3.27 9.96
N LEU A 98 -7.42 -2.95 8.71
CA LEU A 98 -8.00 -1.65 8.33
C LEU A 98 -9.49 -1.51 8.64
N ARG A 99 -10.22 -2.63 8.75
CA ARG A 99 -11.65 -2.62 9.07
C ARG A 99 -11.89 -2.54 10.58
N THR A 100 -10.92 -2.93 11.40
CA THR A 100 -11.02 -2.92 12.87
C THR A 100 -10.74 -1.56 13.51
N SER A 101 -10.42 -0.51 12.74
CA SER A 101 -10.18 0.82 13.29
C SER A 101 -11.48 1.59 13.58
N ASP A 102 -12.32 1.06 14.47
CA ASP A 102 -13.32 1.83 15.23
C ASP A 102 -12.60 2.59 16.38
N GLY A 103 -11.61 3.42 16.03
CA GLY A 103 -10.97 4.36 16.97
C GLY A 103 -9.73 3.86 17.74
N MET A 104 -9.17 2.69 17.44
CA MET A 104 -7.84 2.30 17.93
C MET A 104 -7.01 1.73 16.78
N ALA A 105 -6.16 2.55 16.18
CA ALA A 105 -5.23 2.10 15.16
C ALA A 105 -4.23 1.12 15.79
N PRO A 106 -4.10 -0.12 15.28
CA PRO A 106 -3.04 -1.01 15.74
C PRO A 106 -1.69 -0.44 15.36
N GLU A 107 -0.76 -0.38 16.32
CA GLU A 107 0.62 0.00 16.08
C GLU A 107 1.32 -1.15 15.33
N LEU A 108 1.47 -1.00 14.01
CA LEU A 108 2.12 -1.99 13.16
C LEU A 108 3.61 -1.68 13.03
N ARG A 109 4.46 -2.62 13.46
CA ARG A 109 5.91 -2.58 13.23
C ARG A 109 6.31 -3.70 12.28
N LEU A 110 6.97 -3.34 11.18
CA LEU A 110 7.58 -4.29 10.26
C LEU A 110 8.93 -4.77 10.83
N GLU A 111 9.00 -6.02 11.26
CA GLU A 111 10.25 -6.70 11.61
C GLU A 111 10.53 -7.86 10.65
N GLY A 112 11.70 -7.86 10.02
CA GLY A 112 12.27 -9.02 9.34
C GLY A 112 11.70 -9.37 7.97
N LEU A 113 11.91 -8.51 6.96
CA LEU A 113 11.84 -8.92 5.55
C LEU A 113 13.27 -8.96 4.98
N SER A 114 13.77 -10.16 4.70
CA SER A 114 15.03 -10.36 3.97
C SER A 114 14.72 -11.00 2.62
N LEU A 115 15.09 -10.30 1.54
CA LEU A 115 15.05 -10.81 0.18
C LEU A 115 16.40 -11.46 -0.13
N VAL A 116 16.41 -12.77 -0.32
CA VAL A 116 17.57 -13.53 -0.79
C VAL A 116 17.39 -13.88 -2.26
N ALA A 117 18.44 -13.68 -3.05
CA ALA A 117 18.45 -14.01 -4.47
C ALA A 117 18.22 -15.52 -4.67
N ALA A 118 17.31 -15.87 -5.58
CA ALA A 118 17.20 -17.25 -6.06
C ALA A 118 18.48 -17.60 -6.81
N LYS A 119 19.18 -18.67 -6.39
CA LYS A 119 20.29 -19.21 -7.18
C LYS A 119 19.76 -19.67 -8.53
N GLU A 120 20.28 -19.10 -9.61
CA GLU A 120 20.17 -19.75 -10.92
C GLU A 120 20.88 -21.11 -10.85
N THR A 121 20.14 -22.18 -11.13
CA THR A 121 20.74 -23.46 -11.48
C THR A 121 21.36 -23.32 -12.86
N ALA A 122 22.67 -23.08 -12.91
CA ALA A 122 23.42 -23.26 -14.15
C ALA A 122 23.47 -24.77 -14.45
N SER A 123 22.74 -25.19 -15.48
CA SER A 123 22.99 -26.45 -16.18
C SER A 123 24.36 -26.37 -16.86
N GLY A 124 25.23 -27.33 -16.55
CA GLY A 124 26.50 -27.59 -17.20
C GLY A 124 26.98 -28.98 -16.87
#